data_AF-A0A1H2J587-F1
#
_entry.id   AF-A0A1H2J587-F1
#
_cell.length_a   1.000
_cell.length_b   1.000
_cell.length_c   1.000
_cell.angle_alpha   90.00
_cell.angle_beta   90.00
_cell.angle_gamma   90.00
#
_symmetry.space_group_name_H-M   'P 1'
#
loop_
_entity.id
_entity.type
_entity.pdbx_description
1 polymer ?
#
loop_
_entity_poly.entity_id
_entity_poly.type
_entity_poly.pdbx_seq_one_letter_code
_entity_poly.pdbx_strand_id
1 'polypeptide(L)'
;MSGALTRRTLIAGASAAGLALTVPRAASGAEPTAYAAFRVVRTRPDTPSVPEITLPAGYSILAGTRYSVASRAEYYTFVVGPRSTGIEIAVRWPDVAVETVVHQDTRLALRPDPADGDRFTFTLPVTQTSADANQPTLQVWSFPENVSGMNWRIEHNDADRVAGPWTTVPWPAGEVKSVVHQLVAANYICHASGLVATAAAKGHRWVLMGFETNNTLHADNPPHWHISYNSGRDFNAKTHNPHLWLDREGKNFYNGMDVTGLGRLRYYVGDPAPLYDFIGTDNGGRGNLTCTMTLREDGGIDLAAPTGPTYAIAAGRDGTLLEEVTVLRDNAPWLRIATVDRVKFGVTAFEVTGLADPSESVSRVLRYDRLTGVITR
;
A
#
# COMPACT_ATOMS: atom_id res chain seq x y z
N MET A 1 12.86 20.44 19.58
CA MET A 1 12.86 21.21 18.32
C MET A 1 12.58 20.23 17.20
N SER A 2 11.43 20.37 16.53
CA SER A 2 10.83 19.40 15.61
C SER A 2 11.34 19.63 14.19
N GLY A 3 12.31 18.82 13.74
CA GLY A 3 12.70 18.74 12.33
C GLY A 3 11.64 18.01 11.51
N ALA A 4 11.20 18.61 10.41
CA ALA A 4 10.33 17.97 9.44
C ALA A 4 11.06 16.77 8.79
N LEU A 5 10.54 15.56 9.01
CA LEU A 5 11.05 14.35 8.36
C LEU A 5 10.44 14.24 6.96
N THR A 6 11.16 14.76 5.96
CA THR A 6 10.86 14.47 4.55
C THR A 6 11.28 13.04 4.20
N ARG A 7 10.37 12.27 3.60
CA ARG A 7 10.61 10.92 3.05
C ARG A 7 11.61 10.97 1.90
N ARG A 8 12.89 10.81 2.20
CA ARG A 8 13.84 10.28 1.22
C ARG A 8 14.38 8.98 1.77
N THR A 9 14.47 7.99 0.88
CA THR A 9 15.06 6.65 1.00
C THR A 9 14.02 5.52 1.03
N LEU A 10 14.20 4.60 0.07
CA LEU A 10 13.74 3.20 -0.05
C LEU A 10 12.73 2.90 -1.17
N ILE A 11 13.19 2.93 -2.44
CA ILE A 11 12.84 1.89 -3.44
C ILE A 11 14.03 1.73 -4.41
N ALA A 12 14.76 0.61 -4.30
CA ALA A 12 15.62 0.09 -5.37
C ALA A 12 15.85 -1.40 -5.13
N GLY A 13 15.48 -2.24 -6.11
CA GLY A 13 15.68 -3.67 -6.04
C GLY A 13 15.12 -4.39 -7.26
N ALA A 14 15.77 -4.26 -8.42
CA ALA A 14 15.63 -5.20 -9.53
C ALA A 14 16.86 -6.11 -9.54
N SER A 15 16.63 -7.43 -9.54
CA SER A 15 17.65 -8.47 -9.56
C SER A 15 18.28 -8.65 -10.94
N ALA A 16 19.61 -8.82 -10.98
CA ALA A 16 20.27 -9.75 -11.91
C ALA A 16 21.70 -10.05 -11.42
N ALA A 17 21.98 -11.33 -11.17
CA ALA A 17 23.33 -11.85 -10.96
C ALA A 17 23.98 -12.17 -12.31
N GLY A 18 25.28 -11.88 -12.43
CA GLY A 18 26.11 -12.32 -13.55
C GLY A 18 27.51 -11.68 -13.47
N LEU A 19 28.50 -12.43 -12.96
CA LEU A 19 29.91 -12.07 -13.11
C LEU A 19 30.30 -12.12 -14.59
N ALA A 20 30.84 -11.01 -15.11
CA ALA A 20 31.62 -11.02 -16.34
C ALA A 20 32.84 -10.09 -16.19
N LEU A 21 33.98 -10.59 -16.65
CA LEU A 21 35.33 -10.03 -16.54
C LEU A 21 35.45 -8.63 -17.17
N THR A 22 36.26 -7.79 -16.54
CA THR A 22 36.56 -6.40 -16.89
C THR A 22 37.39 -6.28 -18.17
N VAL A 23 36.89 -5.48 -19.13
CA VAL A 23 37.69 -4.81 -20.16
C VAL A 23 37.31 -3.32 -20.14
N PRO A 24 38.26 -2.37 -20.09
CA PRO A 24 37.94 -0.95 -20.04
C PRO A 24 37.49 -0.49 -21.43
N ARG A 25 36.19 -0.36 -21.63
CA ARG A 25 35.62 0.32 -22.80
C ARG A 25 35.29 1.75 -22.39
N ALA A 26 35.93 2.72 -23.03
CA ALA A 26 35.53 4.12 -22.93
C ALA A 26 34.08 4.24 -23.40
N ALA A 27 33.16 4.39 -22.45
CA ALA A 27 31.75 4.63 -22.70
C ALA A 27 31.49 6.12 -22.46
N SER A 28 31.16 6.85 -23.52
CA SER A 28 30.31 8.03 -23.41
C SER A 28 28.96 7.53 -22.87
N GLY A 29 28.82 7.51 -21.55
CA GLY A 29 27.62 6.99 -20.90
C GLY A 29 26.41 7.80 -21.36
N ALA A 30 25.46 7.15 -22.03
CA ALA A 30 24.13 7.70 -22.19
C ALA A 30 23.62 8.08 -20.79
N GLU A 31 23.04 9.27 -20.65
CA GLU A 31 22.46 9.65 -19.36
C GLU A 31 21.50 8.56 -18.90
N PRO A 32 21.57 8.15 -17.62
CA PRO A 32 20.78 7.03 -17.14
C PRO A 32 19.29 7.36 -17.32
N THR A 33 18.59 6.49 -18.06
CA THR A 33 17.14 6.55 -18.23
C THR A 33 16.46 6.64 -16.87
N ALA A 34 15.55 7.59 -16.74
CA ALA A 34 14.75 7.81 -15.56
C ALA A 34 13.26 7.81 -15.90
N TYR A 35 12.46 7.62 -14.85
CA TYR A 35 11.02 7.49 -14.94
C TYR A 35 10.33 8.52 -14.04
N ALA A 36 9.10 8.85 -14.41
CA ALA A 36 8.15 9.55 -13.56
C ALA A 36 6.74 9.06 -13.87
N ALA A 37 5.80 9.29 -12.97
CA ALA A 37 4.38 9.23 -13.27
C ALA A 37 3.71 10.51 -12.76
N PHE A 38 2.58 10.87 -13.33
CA PHE A 38 1.71 11.90 -12.77
C PHE A 38 0.25 11.53 -12.97
N ARG A 39 -0.60 12.10 -12.12
CA ARG A 39 -2.07 12.07 -12.28
C ARG A 39 -2.59 13.47 -12.51
N VAL A 40 -3.46 13.63 -13.49
CA VAL A 40 -4.26 14.83 -13.70
C VAL A 40 -5.65 14.55 -13.11
N VAL A 41 -6.02 15.31 -12.09
CA VAL A 41 -7.20 15.04 -11.26
C VAL A 41 -8.32 16.00 -11.63
N ARG A 42 -9.53 15.47 -11.87
CA ARG A 42 -10.72 16.26 -12.13
C ARG A 42 -11.25 16.87 -10.84
N THR A 43 -11.85 18.05 -10.95
CA THR A 43 -12.63 18.65 -9.85
C THR A 43 -13.83 17.80 -9.44
N ARG A 44 -14.41 17.03 -10.39
CA ARG A 44 -15.52 16.11 -10.16
C ARG A 44 -15.37 14.85 -11.02
N PRO A 45 -15.71 13.66 -10.50
CA PRO A 45 -15.75 12.44 -11.29
C PRO A 45 -16.75 12.53 -12.45
N ASP A 46 -16.37 12.04 -13.62
CA ASP A 46 -17.20 12.01 -14.83
C ASP A 46 -16.79 10.83 -15.73
N THR A 47 -17.23 10.81 -16.98
CA THR A 47 -16.86 9.82 -17.99
C THR A 47 -15.34 9.80 -18.19
N PRO A 48 -14.69 8.62 -18.10
CA PRO A 48 -13.26 8.50 -18.37
C PRO A 48 -12.91 9.03 -19.76
N SER A 49 -11.85 9.84 -19.83
CA SER A 49 -11.32 10.43 -21.07
C SER A 49 -9.82 10.67 -20.92
N VAL A 50 -9.12 10.86 -22.03
CA VAL A 50 -7.66 11.03 -22.05
C VAL A 50 -7.32 12.47 -22.48
N PRO A 51 -6.42 13.18 -21.76
CA PRO A 51 -5.95 14.49 -22.19
C PRO A 51 -4.91 14.39 -23.32
N GLU A 52 -4.73 15.48 -24.06
CA GLU A 52 -3.58 15.67 -24.93
C GLU A 52 -2.37 16.09 -24.10
N ILE A 53 -1.25 15.40 -24.26
CA ILE A 53 -0.02 15.64 -23.49
C ILE A 53 1.13 15.90 -24.44
N THR A 54 1.79 17.04 -24.25
CA THR A 54 3.02 17.41 -24.96
C THR A 54 4.20 17.34 -24.01
N LEU A 55 5.21 16.55 -24.38
CA LEU A 55 6.46 16.38 -23.65
C LEU A 55 7.61 17.10 -24.39
N PRO A 56 8.66 17.56 -23.68
CA PRO A 56 9.87 18.08 -24.30
C PRO A 56 10.60 17.00 -25.11
N ALA A 57 11.47 17.44 -26.03
CA ALA A 57 12.33 16.55 -26.79
C ALA A 57 13.16 15.64 -25.85
N GLY A 58 13.28 14.36 -26.22
CA GLY A 58 13.99 13.35 -25.43
C GLY A 58 13.15 12.62 -24.40
N TYR A 59 11.88 13.00 -24.20
CA TYR A 59 10.93 12.34 -23.30
C TYR A 59 9.78 11.71 -24.08
N SER A 60 9.26 10.61 -23.56
CA SER A 60 8.08 9.94 -24.13
C SER A 60 7.17 9.40 -23.04
N ILE A 61 5.89 9.21 -23.37
CA ILE A 61 4.98 8.43 -22.54
C ILE A 61 5.40 6.96 -22.64
N LEU A 62 5.51 6.30 -21.49
CA LEU A 62 5.86 4.90 -21.43
C LEU A 62 4.75 4.06 -22.08
N ALA A 63 5.12 3.28 -23.10
CA ALA A 63 4.16 2.49 -23.86
C ALA A 63 3.54 1.37 -23.03
N GLY A 64 2.23 1.17 -23.19
CA GLY A 64 1.47 0.09 -22.57
C GLY A 64 0.23 0.60 -21.83
N THR A 65 -0.86 -0.16 -21.92
CA THR A 65 -2.17 0.23 -21.35
C THR A 65 -2.16 0.34 -19.82
N ARG A 66 -1.26 -0.38 -19.14
CA ARG A 66 -1.08 -0.27 -17.69
C ARG A 66 -0.38 1.02 -17.25
N TYR A 67 0.21 1.79 -18.17
CA TYR A 67 0.97 2.99 -17.87
C TYR A 67 0.27 4.27 -18.30
N SER A 68 -0.96 4.19 -18.81
CA SER A 68 -1.77 5.34 -19.20
C SER A 68 -3.24 4.96 -19.02
N VAL A 69 -3.88 5.47 -17.97
CA VAL A 69 -5.22 5.02 -17.57
C VAL A 69 -6.09 6.21 -17.24
N ALA A 70 -7.31 6.20 -17.77
CA ALA A 70 -8.38 7.10 -17.40
C ALA A 70 -9.37 6.38 -16.48
N SER A 71 -9.62 6.97 -15.32
CA SER A 71 -10.73 6.63 -14.42
C SER A 71 -11.78 7.75 -14.46
N ARG A 72 -12.83 7.61 -13.66
CA ARG A 72 -13.86 8.65 -13.56
C ARG A 72 -13.31 9.93 -12.94
N ALA A 73 -12.41 9.82 -11.97
CA ALA A 73 -11.87 10.96 -11.23
C ALA A 73 -10.57 11.54 -11.82
N GLU A 74 -9.79 10.76 -12.58
CA GLU A 74 -8.44 11.18 -12.96
C GLU A 74 -7.91 10.43 -14.19
N TYR A 75 -6.88 11.00 -14.82
CA TYR A 75 -6.04 10.32 -15.79
C TYR A 75 -4.62 10.25 -15.23
N TYR A 76 -3.96 9.11 -15.34
CA TYR A 76 -2.55 9.00 -15.00
C TYR A 76 -1.73 8.45 -16.14
N THR A 77 -0.46 8.86 -16.20
CA THR A 77 0.50 8.34 -17.16
C THR A 77 1.92 8.30 -16.61
N PHE A 78 2.77 7.53 -17.28
CA PHE A 78 4.20 7.40 -16.98
C PHE A 78 5.02 8.03 -18.08
N VAL A 79 6.08 8.73 -17.68
CA VAL A 79 7.05 9.38 -18.57
C VAL A 79 8.41 8.67 -18.41
N VAL A 80 9.11 8.49 -19.53
CA VAL A 80 10.47 7.98 -19.58
C VAL A 80 11.36 8.92 -20.39
N GLY A 81 12.61 9.09 -19.96
CA GLY A 81 13.59 9.96 -20.65
C GLY A 81 14.87 10.15 -19.83
N PRO A 82 15.71 11.13 -20.18
CA PRO A 82 16.86 11.53 -19.38
C PRO A 82 16.46 11.92 -17.95
N ARG A 83 17.39 11.79 -17.01
CA ARG A 83 17.16 12.22 -15.63
C ARG A 83 17.10 13.75 -15.57
N SER A 84 16.04 14.28 -14.97
CA SER A 84 15.88 15.73 -14.78
C SER A 84 15.21 16.04 -13.45
N THR A 85 15.61 17.15 -12.83
CA THR A 85 14.95 17.70 -11.64
C THR A 85 13.61 18.35 -11.97
N GLY A 86 13.35 18.64 -13.25
CA GLY A 86 12.09 19.20 -13.72
C GLY A 86 12.04 19.32 -15.24
N ILE A 87 11.03 18.72 -15.85
CA ILE A 87 10.64 18.99 -17.24
C ILE A 87 9.32 19.73 -17.27
N GLU A 88 9.15 20.64 -18.23
CA GLU A 88 7.85 21.27 -18.45
C GLU A 88 6.96 20.36 -19.29
N ILE A 89 5.78 20.05 -18.79
CA ILE A 89 4.75 19.28 -19.50
C ILE A 89 3.59 20.23 -19.79
N ALA A 90 3.10 20.21 -21.03
CA ALA A 90 1.86 20.89 -21.40
C ALA A 90 0.75 19.86 -21.56
N VAL A 91 -0.42 20.17 -21.01
CA VAL A 91 -1.62 19.34 -21.08
C VAL A 91 -2.76 20.19 -21.61
N ARG A 92 -3.53 19.63 -22.55
CA ARG A 92 -4.81 20.17 -22.97
C ARG A 92 -5.88 19.12 -22.71
N TRP A 93 -6.92 19.47 -21.96
CA TRP A 93 -8.02 18.57 -21.63
C TRP A 93 -9.37 19.25 -21.86
N PRO A 94 -9.89 19.19 -23.10
CA PRO A 94 -11.12 19.88 -23.47
C PRO A 94 -12.30 19.53 -22.58
N ASP A 95 -13.06 20.54 -22.16
CA ASP A 95 -14.29 20.42 -21.37
C ASP A 95 -14.10 19.74 -20.00
N VAL A 96 -12.87 19.66 -19.48
CA VAL A 96 -12.56 19.04 -18.19
C VAL A 96 -11.95 20.04 -17.23
N ALA A 97 -12.70 20.36 -16.17
CA ALA A 97 -12.20 21.18 -15.07
C ALA A 97 -11.19 20.38 -14.21
N VAL A 98 -9.91 20.70 -14.34
CA VAL A 98 -8.80 20.10 -13.59
C VAL A 98 -8.63 20.78 -12.23
N GLU A 99 -8.52 19.97 -11.17
CA GLU A 99 -8.23 20.46 -9.81
C GLU A 99 -6.73 20.61 -9.58
N THR A 100 -5.96 19.58 -9.91
CA THR A 100 -4.53 19.51 -9.60
C THR A 100 -3.85 18.45 -10.44
N VAL A 101 -2.52 18.50 -10.46
CA VAL A 101 -1.68 17.38 -10.87
C VAL A 101 -0.97 16.81 -9.65
N VAL A 102 -0.82 15.49 -9.59
CA VAL A 102 -0.15 14.77 -8.50
C VAL A 102 1.05 14.01 -9.04
N HIS A 103 2.20 14.11 -8.37
CA HIS A 103 3.37 13.28 -8.58
C HIS A 103 3.89 12.83 -7.23
N GLN A 104 4.04 11.51 -7.05
CA GLN A 104 4.42 10.91 -5.77
C GLN A 104 3.48 11.42 -4.66
N ASP A 105 4.05 11.97 -3.59
CA ASP A 105 3.35 12.51 -2.43
C ASP A 105 3.04 14.01 -2.54
N THR A 106 3.18 14.61 -3.73
CA THR A 106 3.07 16.06 -3.94
C THR A 106 2.01 16.45 -4.95
N ARG A 107 1.35 17.59 -4.69
CA ARG A 107 0.56 18.32 -5.69
C ARG A 107 1.49 19.26 -6.44
N LEU A 108 1.53 19.15 -7.76
CA LEU A 108 2.33 20.00 -8.62
C LEU A 108 1.58 21.31 -8.92
N ALA A 109 2.31 22.42 -8.92
CA ALA A 109 1.75 23.72 -9.25
C ALA A 109 1.33 23.78 -10.73
N LEU A 110 0.05 24.08 -10.96
CA LEU A 110 -0.50 24.27 -12.30
C LEU A 110 -0.29 25.71 -12.76
N ARG A 111 0.01 25.86 -14.05
CA ARG A 111 0.12 27.15 -14.74
C ARG A 111 -0.87 27.16 -15.90
N PRO A 112 -2.09 27.71 -15.71
CA PRO A 112 -3.09 27.79 -16.78
C PRO A 112 -2.60 28.65 -17.95
N ASP A 113 -3.01 28.30 -19.17
CA ASP A 113 -2.81 29.14 -20.34
C ASP A 113 -3.92 30.21 -20.39
N PRO A 114 -3.60 31.51 -20.35
CA PRO A 114 -4.61 32.56 -20.39
C PRO A 114 -5.37 32.64 -21.71
N ALA A 115 -4.85 32.05 -22.80
CA ALA A 115 -5.49 32.05 -24.11
C ALA A 115 -6.34 30.80 -24.38
N ASP A 116 -6.20 29.74 -23.57
CA ASP A 116 -6.87 28.45 -23.74
C ASP A 116 -7.19 27.85 -22.36
N GLY A 117 -8.45 27.98 -21.94
CA GLY A 117 -8.91 27.53 -20.62
C GLY A 117 -8.81 26.02 -20.39
N ASP A 118 -8.67 25.23 -21.46
CA ASP A 118 -8.48 23.78 -21.40
C ASP A 118 -7.01 23.38 -21.27
N ARG A 119 -6.09 24.35 -21.32
CA ARG A 119 -4.65 24.13 -21.37
C ARG A 119 -3.94 24.65 -20.13
N PHE A 120 -2.97 23.87 -19.66
CA PHE A 120 -2.10 24.24 -18.56
C PHE A 120 -0.73 23.57 -18.69
N THR A 121 0.26 24.10 -17.97
CA THR A 121 1.57 23.46 -17.81
C THR A 121 1.91 23.18 -16.35
N PHE A 122 2.82 22.24 -16.12
CA PHE A 122 3.41 21.96 -14.82
C PHE A 122 4.83 21.43 -14.98
N THR A 123 5.58 21.37 -13.88
CA THR A 123 6.96 20.88 -13.87
C THR A 123 7.03 19.49 -13.23
N LEU A 124 7.46 18.48 -13.98
CA LEU A 124 7.58 17.09 -13.52
C LEU A 124 9.03 16.70 -13.24
N PRO A 125 9.39 16.28 -12.02
CA PRO A 125 10.69 15.65 -11.76
C PRO A 125 10.76 14.24 -12.38
N VAL A 126 11.77 13.98 -13.21
CA VAL A 126 12.01 12.66 -13.83
C VAL A 126 13.25 12.03 -13.21
N THR A 127 13.03 11.35 -12.09
CA THR A 127 14.13 10.93 -11.20
C THR A 127 14.06 9.47 -10.76
N GLN A 128 12.94 8.79 -10.97
CA GLN A 128 12.76 7.42 -10.50
C GLN A 128 13.59 6.45 -11.33
N THR A 129 14.05 5.38 -10.68
CA THR A 129 14.93 4.37 -11.29
C THR A 129 14.15 3.32 -12.10
N SER A 130 12.85 3.20 -11.87
CA SER A 130 11.94 2.33 -12.61
C SER A 130 10.53 2.90 -12.65
N ALA A 131 9.66 2.32 -13.50
CA ALA A 131 8.23 2.60 -13.44
C ALA A 131 7.64 2.26 -12.05
N ASP A 132 7.98 1.11 -11.48
CA ASP A 132 7.46 0.65 -10.18
C ASP A 132 7.81 1.58 -9.01
N ALA A 133 8.91 2.31 -9.08
CA ALA A 133 9.23 3.34 -8.09
C ALA A 133 8.26 4.55 -8.09
N ASN A 134 7.29 4.59 -9.03
CA ASN A 134 6.20 5.56 -9.06
C ASN A 134 4.89 5.07 -8.43
N GLN A 135 4.86 3.92 -7.76
CA GLN A 135 3.68 3.47 -7.01
C GLN A 135 3.06 4.53 -6.09
N PRO A 136 3.82 5.37 -5.34
CA PRO A 136 3.21 6.43 -4.52
C PRO A 136 2.45 7.49 -5.32
N THR A 137 2.70 7.59 -6.63
CA THR A 137 1.88 8.43 -7.50
C THR A 137 0.52 7.80 -7.72
N LEU A 138 0.44 6.49 -7.94
CA LEU A 138 -0.82 5.81 -8.22
C LEU A 138 -1.63 5.63 -6.95
N GLN A 139 -1.05 5.00 -5.94
CA GLN A 139 -1.74 4.55 -4.74
C GLN A 139 -2.05 5.71 -3.80
N VAL A 140 -3.14 5.59 -3.04
CA VAL A 140 -3.49 6.53 -1.98
C VAL A 140 -3.38 5.81 -0.65
N TRP A 141 -2.29 6.01 0.07
CA TRP A 141 -2.09 5.35 1.37
C TRP A 141 -1.70 6.32 2.48
N SER A 142 -2.16 6.06 3.69
CA SER A 142 -1.63 6.70 4.89
C SER A 142 -0.65 5.78 5.58
N PHE A 143 0.31 6.34 6.32
CA PHE A 143 1.18 5.57 7.22
C PHE A 143 0.93 6.04 8.65
N PRO A 144 -0.06 5.45 9.36
CA PRO A 144 -0.35 5.82 10.73
C PRO A 144 0.82 5.56 11.68
N GLU A 145 1.66 4.57 11.34
CA GLU A 145 2.86 4.19 12.08
C GLU A 145 3.94 3.64 11.14
N ASN A 146 5.17 4.15 11.29
CA ASN A 146 6.36 3.61 10.62
C ASN A 146 7.54 3.74 11.58
N VAL A 147 7.79 2.70 12.36
CA VAL A 147 8.77 2.66 13.45
C VAL A 147 9.68 1.44 13.31
N SER A 148 10.72 1.33 14.15
CA SER A 148 11.51 0.09 14.19
C SER A 148 10.60 -1.09 14.54
N GLY A 149 10.69 -2.18 13.76
CA GLY A 149 9.83 -3.36 13.94
C GLY A 149 8.46 -3.30 13.27
N MET A 150 8.01 -2.16 12.73
CA MET A 150 6.67 -2.04 12.13
C MET A 150 6.60 -1.01 10.99
N ASN A 151 6.01 -1.43 9.88
CA ASN A 151 5.56 -0.56 8.79
C ASN A 151 4.06 -0.77 8.59
N TRP A 152 3.23 0.13 9.10
CA TRP A 152 1.78 0.05 8.95
C TRP A 152 1.30 1.13 7.99
N ARG A 153 0.59 0.70 6.94
CA ARG A 153 -0.12 1.57 6.03
C ARG A 153 -1.59 1.19 5.89
N ILE A 154 -2.40 2.16 5.46
CA ILE A 154 -3.82 2.02 5.15
C ILE A 154 -4.02 2.53 3.73
N GLU A 155 -4.49 1.68 2.83
CA GLU A 155 -4.88 1.99 1.47
C GLU A 155 -6.30 2.56 1.43
N HIS A 156 -6.47 3.69 0.76
CA HIS A 156 -7.70 4.47 0.69
C HIS A 156 -8.36 4.29 -0.67
N ASN A 157 -9.14 3.22 -0.77
CA ASN A 157 -9.80 2.83 -2.01
C ASN A 157 -10.97 3.78 -2.36
N ASP A 158 -11.03 4.19 -3.63
CA ASP A 158 -12.04 5.11 -4.17
C ASP A 158 -12.67 4.54 -5.45
N ALA A 159 -13.98 4.30 -5.42
CA ALA A 159 -14.73 3.73 -6.55
C ALA A 159 -14.64 4.58 -7.84
N ASP A 160 -14.34 5.87 -7.75
CA ASP A 160 -14.15 6.72 -8.94
C ASP A 160 -12.72 6.69 -9.50
N ARG A 161 -11.76 6.06 -8.80
CA ARG A 161 -10.33 5.98 -9.20
C ARG A 161 -9.90 4.59 -9.65
N VAL A 162 -10.84 3.64 -9.71
CA VAL A 162 -10.55 2.25 -10.10
C VAL A 162 -9.77 2.19 -11.42
N ALA A 163 -8.80 1.27 -11.47
CA ALA A 163 -7.93 1.07 -12.62
C ALA A 163 -7.69 -0.43 -12.87
N GLY A 164 -7.26 -0.76 -14.09
CA GLY A 164 -6.94 -2.13 -14.46
C GLY A 164 -8.13 -3.09 -14.27
N PRO A 165 -7.93 -4.27 -13.65
CA PRO A 165 -8.98 -5.29 -13.53
C PRO A 165 -10.19 -4.82 -12.70
N TRP A 166 -10.03 -3.80 -11.85
CA TRP A 166 -11.12 -3.22 -11.06
C TRP A 166 -12.17 -2.49 -11.89
N THR A 167 -11.87 -2.14 -13.14
CA THR A 167 -12.81 -1.46 -14.04
C THR A 167 -13.88 -2.40 -14.61
N THR A 168 -13.69 -3.72 -14.50
CA THR A 168 -14.56 -4.75 -15.10
C THR A 168 -15.23 -5.66 -14.10
N VAL A 169 -15.03 -5.42 -12.80
CA VAL A 169 -15.63 -6.22 -11.71
C VAL A 169 -16.48 -5.32 -10.81
N PRO A 170 -17.45 -5.88 -10.05
CA PRO A 170 -18.18 -5.11 -9.06
C PRO A 170 -17.25 -4.45 -8.03
N TRP A 171 -17.61 -3.25 -7.58
CA TRP A 171 -16.90 -2.56 -6.51
C TRP A 171 -16.89 -3.42 -5.22
N PRO A 172 -15.72 -3.73 -4.63
CA PRO A 172 -15.59 -4.59 -3.45
C PRO A 172 -15.91 -3.81 -2.16
N ALA A 173 -17.15 -3.36 -2.01
CA ALA A 173 -17.56 -2.47 -0.92
C ALA A 173 -17.34 -3.08 0.48
N GLY A 174 -17.64 -4.39 0.63
CA GLY A 174 -17.50 -5.10 1.89
C GLY A 174 -16.03 -5.28 2.27
N GLU A 175 -15.20 -5.68 1.32
CA GLU A 175 -13.76 -5.88 1.49
C GLU A 175 -13.04 -4.58 1.82
N VAL A 176 -13.35 -3.49 1.11
CA VAL A 176 -12.78 -2.14 1.36
C VAL A 176 -13.12 -1.67 2.77
N LYS A 177 -14.35 -1.93 3.23
CA LYS A 177 -14.75 -1.57 4.59
C LYS A 177 -14.03 -2.44 5.62
N SER A 178 -14.08 -3.76 5.44
CA SER A 178 -13.55 -4.74 6.39
C SER A 178 -12.05 -4.60 6.63
N VAL A 179 -11.26 -4.43 5.55
CA VAL A 179 -9.80 -4.48 5.64
C VAL A 179 -9.21 -3.44 6.59
N VAL A 180 -9.82 -2.26 6.72
CA VAL A 180 -9.34 -1.21 7.63
C VAL A 180 -9.54 -1.61 9.10
N HIS A 181 -10.65 -2.26 9.45
CA HIS A 181 -10.86 -2.81 10.79
C HIS A 181 -9.79 -3.85 11.14
N GLN A 182 -9.51 -4.74 10.19
CA GLN A 182 -8.55 -5.82 10.36
C GLN A 182 -7.11 -5.31 10.46
N LEU A 183 -6.73 -4.27 9.70
CA LEU A 183 -5.42 -3.62 9.79
C LEU A 183 -5.21 -2.97 11.16
N VAL A 184 -6.22 -2.26 11.68
CA VAL A 184 -6.14 -1.66 13.02
C VAL A 184 -6.02 -2.77 14.08
N ALA A 185 -6.82 -3.84 13.97
CA ALA A 185 -6.74 -4.98 14.88
C ALA A 185 -5.36 -5.65 14.86
N ALA A 186 -4.81 -5.91 13.67
CA ALA A 186 -3.48 -6.49 13.52
C ALA A 186 -2.39 -5.60 14.15
N ASN A 187 -2.49 -4.26 14.02
CA ASN A 187 -1.54 -3.36 14.66
C ASN A 187 -1.54 -3.49 16.19
N TYR A 188 -2.73 -3.48 16.82
CA TYR A 188 -2.85 -3.65 18.28
C TYR A 188 -2.34 -5.02 18.74
N ILE A 189 -2.66 -6.08 18.00
CA ILE A 189 -2.16 -7.43 18.29
C ILE A 189 -0.64 -7.49 18.18
N CYS A 190 -0.03 -6.95 17.11
CA CYS A 190 1.42 -6.97 16.92
C CYS A 190 2.18 -6.24 18.04
N HIS A 191 1.61 -5.15 18.57
CA HIS A 191 2.20 -4.46 19.72
C HIS A 191 2.03 -5.26 21.01
N ALA A 192 0.81 -5.71 21.33
CA ALA A 192 0.51 -6.40 22.59
C ALA A 192 1.13 -7.80 22.70
N SER A 193 1.37 -8.47 21.58
CA SER A 193 2.09 -9.75 21.52
C SER A 193 3.61 -9.60 21.60
N GLY A 194 4.15 -8.37 21.58
CA GLY A 194 5.60 -8.12 21.54
C GLY A 194 6.25 -8.44 20.19
N LEU A 195 5.45 -8.74 19.15
CA LEU A 195 5.92 -9.01 17.80
C LEU A 195 6.71 -7.81 17.22
N VAL A 196 6.22 -6.58 17.42
CA VAL A 196 6.93 -5.35 16.99
C VAL A 196 8.26 -5.20 17.69
N ALA A 197 8.28 -5.30 19.02
CA ALA A 197 9.49 -5.15 19.82
C ALA A 197 10.54 -6.21 19.47
N THR A 198 10.10 -7.46 19.27
CA THR A 198 10.98 -8.56 18.88
C THR A 198 11.58 -8.35 17.49
N ALA A 199 10.77 -7.90 16.53
CA ALA A 199 11.26 -7.57 15.19
C ALA A 199 12.26 -6.40 15.24
N ALA A 200 11.94 -5.35 16.00
CA ALA A 200 12.79 -4.17 16.18
C ALA A 200 14.17 -4.55 16.73
N ALA A 201 14.23 -5.42 17.75
CA ALA A 201 15.49 -5.88 18.35
C ALA A 201 16.40 -6.62 17.36
N LYS A 202 15.84 -7.23 16.32
CA LYS A 202 16.57 -7.93 15.25
C LYS A 202 16.87 -7.05 14.04
N GLY A 203 16.42 -5.80 14.02
CA GLY A 203 16.46 -4.94 12.82
C GLY A 203 15.53 -5.42 11.71
N HIS A 204 14.49 -6.19 12.07
CA HIS A 204 13.45 -6.72 11.22
C HIS A 204 12.20 -5.84 11.30
N ARG A 205 11.13 -6.20 10.58
CA ARG A 205 9.84 -5.53 10.71
C ARG A 205 8.64 -6.38 10.31
N TRP A 206 7.52 -6.10 10.95
CA TRP A 206 6.20 -6.43 10.45
C TRP A 206 5.73 -5.38 9.45
N VAL A 207 4.95 -5.79 8.46
CA VAL A 207 4.35 -4.91 7.47
C VAL A 207 2.86 -5.19 7.40
N LEU A 208 2.04 -4.17 7.66
CA LEU A 208 0.58 -4.24 7.58
C LEU A 208 0.11 -3.39 6.40
N MET A 209 -0.60 -4.01 5.47
CA MET A 209 -1.07 -3.37 4.22
C MET A 209 -2.40 -3.97 3.79
N GLY A 210 -3.32 -3.13 3.31
CA GLY A 210 -4.52 -3.53 2.58
C GLY A 210 -4.24 -3.77 1.10
N PHE A 211 -5.29 -3.74 0.28
CA PHE A 211 -5.20 -3.76 -1.18
C PHE A 211 -5.48 -2.39 -1.79
N GLU A 212 -5.02 -2.19 -3.02
CA GLU A 212 -5.29 -0.99 -3.81
C GLU A 212 -6.09 -1.30 -5.09
N THR A 213 -7.04 -0.43 -5.40
CA THR A 213 -7.96 -0.56 -6.55
C THR A 213 -7.54 0.28 -7.75
N ASN A 214 -6.58 1.18 -7.59
CA ASN A 214 -6.12 2.09 -8.65
C ASN A 214 -4.73 1.76 -9.23
N ASN A 215 -4.06 0.72 -8.74
CA ASN A 215 -2.67 0.43 -9.11
C ASN A 215 -2.56 -0.66 -10.18
N THR A 216 -2.33 -0.27 -11.43
CA THR A 216 -2.11 -1.24 -12.53
C THR A 216 -0.76 -1.93 -12.53
N LEU A 217 0.19 -1.52 -11.68
CA LEU A 217 1.49 -2.20 -11.54
C LEU A 217 1.38 -3.41 -10.61
N HIS A 218 0.54 -3.29 -9.57
CA HIS A 218 0.21 -4.34 -8.62
C HIS A 218 -1.27 -4.22 -8.26
N ALA A 219 -2.11 -4.98 -8.97
CA ALA A 219 -3.55 -4.73 -9.01
C ALA A 219 -4.36 -5.38 -7.89
N ASP A 220 -3.72 -6.10 -6.95
CA ASP A 220 -4.31 -6.74 -5.78
C ASP A 220 -5.73 -7.33 -5.99
N ASN A 221 -5.95 -7.95 -7.15
CA ASN A 221 -7.23 -8.48 -7.60
C ASN A 221 -7.09 -9.99 -7.79
N PRO A 222 -7.89 -10.83 -7.11
CA PRO A 222 -8.98 -10.48 -6.20
C PRO A 222 -8.50 -9.87 -4.87
N PRO A 223 -9.36 -9.12 -4.13
CA PRO A 223 -8.95 -8.35 -2.95
C PRO A 223 -8.31 -9.23 -1.87
N HIS A 224 -7.17 -8.77 -1.36
CA HIS A 224 -6.44 -9.42 -0.28
C HIS A 224 -5.61 -8.41 0.52
N TRP A 225 -5.14 -8.79 1.70
CA TRP A 225 -4.32 -7.91 2.53
C TRP A 225 -3.19 -8.68 3.19
N HIS A 226 -2.33 -7.97 3.92
CA HIS A 226 -1.01 -8.47 4.32
C HIS A 226 -0.73 -8.25 5.81
N ILE A 227 -0.25 -9.31 6.46
CA ILE A 227 0.47 -9.27 7.75
C ILE A 227 1.84 -9.91 7.52
N SER A 228 2.75 -9.14 6.93
CA SER A 228 4.02 -9.68 6.41
C SER A 228 5.15 -9.52 7.41
N TYR A 229 6.08 -10.48 7.39
CA TYR A 229 7.30 -10.41 8.17
C TYR A 229 8.51 -10.30 7.27
N ASN A 230 9.25 -9.21 7.41
CA ASN A 230 10.50 -8.99 6.70
C ASN A 230 11.68 -9.20 7.65
N SER A 231 12.55 -10.15 7.31
CA SER A 231 13.81 -10.42 8.01
C SER A 231 14.90 -9.40 7.68
N GLY A 232 14.57 -8.14 7.91
CA GLY A 232 15.40 -6.98 7.64
C GLY A 232 14.57 -5.70 7.63
N ARG A 233 15.26 -4.58 7.47
CA ARG A 233 14.67 -3.24 7.66
C ARG A 233 13.80 -2.75 6.50
N ASP A 234 13.87 -3.39 5.34
CA ASP A 234 13.26 -2.90 4.10
C ASP A 234 12.61 -4.01 3.26
N PHE A 235 12.09 -3.65 2.08
CA PHE A 235 11.36 -4.55 1.18
C PHE A 235 12.28 -5.47 0.37
N ASN A 236 13.61 -5.31 0.46
CA ASN A 236 14.57 -6.21 -0.19
C ASN A 236 14.96 -7.39 0.71
N ALA A 237 14.51 -7.39 1.98
CA ALA A 237 14.76 -8.48 2.91
C ALA A 237 13.99 -9.74 2.52
N LYS A 238 14.50 -10.91 2.97
CA LYS A 238 13.73 -12.15 2.89
C LYS A 238 12.42 -11.97 3.66
N THR A 239 11.32 -12.42 3.07
CA THR A 239 9.99 -12.16 3.57
C THR A 239 9.10 -13.39 3.56
N HIS A 240 8.23 -13.45 4.57
CA HIS A 240 6.95 -14.13 4.51
C HIS A 240 5.90 -13.06 4.19
N ASN A 241 5.26 -13.16 3.03
CA ASN A 241 4.23 -12.23 2.58
C ASN A 241 2.89 -12.97 2.45
N PRO A 242 2.12 -13.13 3.56
CA PRO A 242 0.75 -13.60 3.51
C PRO A 242 -0.08 -12.72 2.58
N HIS A 243 -0.88 -13.36 1.73
CA HIS A 243 -1.92 -12.70 0.96
C HIS A 243 -3.24 -13.28 1.47
N LEU A 244 -3.95 -12.50 2.28
CA LEU A 244 -5.16 -12.91 2.98
C LEU A 244 -6.37 -12.50 2.14
N TRP A 245 -6.92 -13.44 1.36
CA TRP A 245 -8.04 -13.15 0.45
C TRP A 245 -9.34 -13.00 1.21
N LEU A 246 -10.08 -11.95 0.83
CA LEU A 246 -11.34 -11.55 1.42
C LEU A 246 -12.51 -11.95 0.52
N ASP A 247 -13.60 -12.43 1.11
CA ASP A 247 -14.90 -12.48 0.45
C ASP A 247 -15.69 -11.16 0.65
N ARG A 248 -16.88 -11.07 0.05
CA ARG A 248 -17.73 -9.87 0.12
C ARG A 248 -18.24 -9.55 1.53
N GLU A 249 -18.17 -10.49 2.46
CA GLU A 249 -18.52 -10.33 3.87
C GLU A 249 -17.28 -9.95 4.72
N GLY A 250 -16.13 -9.75 4.08
CA GLY A 250 -14.86 -9.42 4.71
C GLY A 250 -14.15 -10.63 5.33
N LYS A 251 -14.62 -11.86 5.10
CA LYS A 251 -14.04 -13.08 5.68
C LYS A 251 -12.77 -13.47 4.95
N ASN A 252 -11.74 -13.79 5.72
CA ASN A 252 -10.51 -14.39 5.21
C ASN A 252 -10.76 -15.87 4.96
N PHE A 253 -10.68 -16.32 3.71
CA PHE A 253 -10.95 -17.72 3.35
C PHE A 253 -9.73 -18.47 2.80
N TYR A 254 -8.68 -17.74 2.42
CA TYR A 254 -7.47 -18.31 1.83
C TYR A 254 -6.26 -17.44 2.12
N ASN A 255 -5.15 -18.06 2.54
CA ASN A 255 -3.85 -17.43 2.65
C ASN A 255 -2.86 -18.07 1.67
N GLY A 256 -2.55 -17.33 0.61
CA GLY A 256 -1.45 -17.66 -0.31
C GLY A 256 -0.20 -16.91 0.10
N MET A 257 0.59 -17.51 0.98
CA MET A 257 1.79 -16.86 1.52
C MET A 257 2.97 -17.03 0.57
N ASP A 258 3.45 -15.92 0.00
CA ASP A 258 4.70 -15.92 -0.75
C ASP A 258 5.88 -15.92 0.20
N VAL A 259 6.77 -16.91 0.04
CA VAL A 259 7.92 -17.08 0.91
C VAL A 259 9.19 -17.04 0.07
N THR A 260 10.14 -16.20 0.50
CA THR A 260 11.41 -16.05 -0.21
C THR A 260 12.14 -17.39 -0.34
N GLY A 261 12.42 -17.78 -1.58
CA GLY A 261 13.09 -19.05 -1.92
C GLY A 261 12.18 -20.28 -1.98
N LEU A 262 10.89 -20.17 -1.63
CA LEU A 262 9.95 -21.31 -1.65
C LEU A 262 8.74 -21.07 -2.57
N GLY A 263 8.53 -19.84 -3.04
CA GLY A 263 7.34 -19.50 -3.82
C GLY A 263 6.09 -19.42 -2.95
N ARG A 264 4.92 -19.66 -3.54
CA ARG A 264 3.63 -19.54 -2.86
C ARG A 264 3.24 -20.81 -2.12
N LEU A 265 3.13 -20.70 -0.81
CA LEU A 265 2.51 -21.69 0.06
C LEU A 265 1.01 -21.41 0.17
N ARG A 266 0.21 -22.44 0.44
CA ARG A 266 -1.25 -22.35 0.45
C ARG A 266 -1.78 -22.84 1.78
N TYR A 267 -2.58 -22.01 2.43
CA TYR A 267 -3.22 -22.31 3.72
C TYR A 267 -4.69 -21.92 3.65
N TYR A 268 -5.55 -22.79 4.17
CA TYR A 268 -6.99 -22.61 4.26
C TYR A 268 -7.41 -22.49 5.74
N VAL A 269 -8.71 -22.45 5.98
CA VAL A 269 -9.29 -22.43 7.33
C VAL A 269 -8.75 -23.60 8.16
N GLY A 270 -8.28 -23.31 9.38
CA GLY A 270 -7.68 -24.27 10.29
C GLY A 270 -6.22 -24.64 10.02
N ASP A 271 -5.67 -24.33 8.84
CA ASP A 271 -4.28 -24.64 8.52
C ASP A 271 -3.33 -23.70 9.27
N PRO A 272 -2.33 -24.22 10.01
CA PRO A 272 -1.31 -23.39 10.63
C PRO A 272 -0.33 -22.88 9.56
N ALA A 273 -0.26 -21.55 9.40
CA ALA A 273 0.68 -20.87 8.53
C ALA A 273 1.83 -20.24 9.36
N PRO A 274 2.99 -20.93 9.49
CA PRO A 274 4.11 -20.41 10.28
C PRO A 274 4.94 -19.38 9.50
N LEU A 275 5.30 -18.29 10.17
CA LEU A 275 6.22 -17.27 9.71
C LEU A 275 7.52 -17.39 10.49
N TYR A 276 8.65 -17.27 9.79
CA TYR A 276 9.98 -17.43 10.38
C TYR A 276 10.88 -16.24 10.07
N ASP A 277 11.96 -16.10 10.84
CA ASP A 277 12.88 -14.97 10.72
C ASP A 277 14.07 -15.12 9.78
N PHE A 278 14.18 -16.23 9.04
CA PHE A 278 15.29 -16.53 8.12
C PHE A 278 16.70 -16.38 8.73
N ILE A 279 16.82 -16.35 10.06
CA ILE A 279 18.09 -16.36 10.78
C ILE A 279 18.38 -17.78 11.25
N GLY A 280 19.51 -18.32 10.82
CA GLY A 280 19.96 -19.67 11.17
C GLY A 280 19.46 -20.74 10.20
N THR A 281 19.68 -22.01 10.56
CA THR A 281 19.42 -23.18 9.71
C THR A 281 18.20 -23.99 10.11
N ASP A 282 17.53 -23.60 11.20
CA ASP A 282 16.35 -24.30 11.71
C ASP A 282 15.16 -24.21 10.74
N ASN A 283 14.18 -25.10 10.92
CA ASN A 283 12.97 -25.17 10.11
C ASN A 283 13.26 -25.26 8.60
N GLY A 284 14.30 -26.02 8.22
CA GLY A 284 14.74 -26.16 6.83
C GLY A 284 15.35 -24.87 6.27
N GLY A 285 16.14 -24.14 7.07
CA GLY A 285 16.78 -22.89 6.68
C GLY A 285 15.88 -21.65 6.74
N ARG A 286 14.70 -21.78 7.37
CA ARG A 286 13.75 -20.67 7.55
C ARG A 286 13.97 -19.93 8.87
N GLY A 287 14.76 -20.45 9.80
CA GLY A 287 15.11 -19.77 11.05
C GLY A 287 14.06 -19.95 12.14
N ASN A 288 14.02 -19.02 13.10
CA ASN A 288 13.17 -19.15 14.28
C ASN A 288 11.72 -18.79 13.96
N LEU A 289 10.78 -19.50 14.57
CA LEU A 289 9.35 -19.16 14.48
C LEU A 289 9.14 -17.76 15.06
N THR A 290 8.39 -16.92 14.37
CA THR A 290 8.06 -15.56 14.80
C THR A 290 6.58 -15.42 15.13
N CYS A 291 5.72 -16.06 14.33
CA CYS A 291 4.28 -16.11 14.52
C CYS A 291 3.72 -17.29 13.75
N THR A 292 2.64 -17.89 14.24
CA THR A 292 1.77 -18.75 13.44
C THR A 292 0.46 -18.00 13.21
N MET A 293 0.01 -17.98 11.95
CA MET A 293 -1.30 -17.47 11.57
C MET A 293 -2.23 -18.64 11.25
N THR A 294 -3.47 -18.59 11.72
CA THR A 294 -4.48 -19.60 11.36
C THR A 294 -5.78 -18.89 10.99
N LEU A 295 -6.34 -19.20 9.81
CA LEU A 295 -7.64 -18.67 9.42
C LEU A 295 -8.75 -19.39 10.18
N ARG A 296 -9.74 -18.63 10.66
CA ARG A 296 -10.85 -19.13 11.47
C ARG A 296 -12.09 -19.38 10.63
N GLU A 297 -12.99 -20.24 11.11
CA GLU A 297 -14.29 -20.52 10.47
C GLU A 297 -15.18 -19.27 10.35
N ASP A 298 -15.06 -18.33 11.29
CA ASP A 298 -15.76 -17.04 11.25
C ASP A 298 -15.13 -16.03 10.26
N GLY A 299 -14.10 -16.44 9.51
CA GLY A 299 -13.32 -15.61 8.60
C GLY A 299 -12.24 -14.77 9.29
N GLY A 300 -12.13 -14.86 10.61
CA GLY A 300 -11.10 -14.19 11.39
C GLY A 300 -9.71 -14.84 11.26
N ILE A 301 -8.76 -14.37 12.06
CA ILE A 301 -7.37 -14.82 12.04
C ILE A 301 -6.83 -14.95 13.46
N ASP A 302 -6.36 -16.13 13.84
CA ASP A 302 -5.56 -16.33 15.04
C ASP A 302 -4.09 -15.96 14.76
N LEU A 303 -3.47 -15.26 15.70
CA LEU A 303 -2.09 -14.78 15.68
C LEU A 303 -1.38 -15.25 16.95
N ALA A 304 -0.59 -16.32 16.82
CA ALA A 304 0.13 -16.94 17.92
C ALA A 304 1.63 -16.65 17.83
N ALA A 305 2.14 -15.78 18.71
CA ALA A 305 3.58 -15.64 18.92
C ALA A 305 4.15 -16.90 19.62
N PRO A 306 5.46 -17.19 19.51
CA PRO A 306 6.08 -18.35 20.15
C PRO A 306 5.92 -18.40 21.68
N THR A 307 5.73 -17.24 22.31
CA THR A 307 5.54 -17.09 23.75
C THR A 307 4.45 -16.06 24.04
N GLY A 308 3.84 -16.19 25.22
CA GLY A 308 2.77 -15.29 25.65
C GLY A 308 1.37 -15.74 25.19
N PRO A 309 0.37 -14.85 25.32
CA PRO A 309 -1.01 -15.15 24.98
C PRO A 309 -1.21 -15.27 23.47
N THR A 310 -2.21 -16.05 23.06
CA THR A 310 -2.68 -16.07 21.66
C THR A 310 -3.68 -14.95 21.44
N TYR A 311 -3.57 -14.27 20.31
CA TYR A 311 -4.51 -13.22 19.92
C TYR A 311 -5.34 -13.66 18.72
N ALA A 312 -6.50 -13.06 18.54
CA ALA A 312 -7.28 -13.28 17.32
C ALA A 312 -8.00 -12.01 16.86
N ILE A 313 -8.14 -11.84 15.56
CA ILE A 313 -9.16 -11.00 14.94
C ILE A 313 -10.37 -11.90 14.70
N ALA A 314 -11.50 -11.60 15.31
CA ALA A 314 -12.74 -12.36 15.20
C ALA A 314 -13.90 -11.47 14.75
N ALA A 315 -14.99 -12.11 14.35
CA ALA A 315 -16.21 -11.42 13.96
C ALA A 315 -16.71 -10.42 15.03
N GLY A 316 -17.31 -9.34 14.56
CA GLY A 316 -17.99 -8.33 15.37
C GLY A 316 -19.32 -8.82 15.94
N ARG A 317 -20.07 -7.91 16.56
CA ARG A 317 -21.38 -8.21 17.18
C ARG A 317 -22.44 -8.77 16.23
N ASP A 318 -22.34 -8.45 14.94
CA ASP A 318 -23.25 -8.91 13.89
C ASP A 318 -22.86 -10.28 13.31
N GLY A 319 -21.76 -10.88 13.79
CA GLY A 319 -21.25 -12.14 13.27
C GLY A 319 -20.46 -11.99 11.96
N THR A 320 -20.12 -10.78 11.54
CA THR A 320 -19.31 -10.50 10.33
C THR A 320 -18.04 -9.72 10.67
N LEU A 321 -17.20 -9.44 9.67
CA LEU A 321 -16.02 -8.56 9.81
C LEU A 321 -16.24 -7.18 9.16
N LEU A 322 -17.49 -6.83 8.84
CA LEU A 322 -17.81 -5.64 8.02
C LEU A 322 -17.96 -4.36 8.84
N GLU A 323 -18.72 -4.40 9.94
CA GLU A 323 -19.04 -3.19 10.72
C GLU A 323 -18.02 -2.91 11.81
N GLU A 324 -17.48 -3.98 12.39
CA GLU A 324 -16.47 -3.96 13.44
C GLU A 324 -15.82 -5.34 13.51
N VAL A 325 -14.69 -5.41 14.21
CA VAL A 325 -14.06 -6.69 14.58
C VAL A 325 -13.86 -6.76 16.09
N THR A 326 -13.88 -7.97 16.63
CA THR A 326 -13.53 -8.23 18.03
C THR A 326 -12.11 -8.77 18.07
N VAL A 327 -11.25 -8.18 18.89
CA VAL A 327 -9.93 -8.76 19.20
C VAL A 327 -10.07 -9.66 20.41
N LEU A 328 -9.60 -10.89 20.30
CA LEU A 328 -9.52 -11.83 21.41
C LEU A 328 -8.09 -11.89 21.95
N ARG A 329 -7.95 -12.08 23.26
CA ARG A 329 -6.71 -12.44 23.96
C ARG A 329 -6.98 -13.72 24.77
N ASP A 330 -6.30 -14.81 24.45
CA ASP A 330 -6.55 -16.16 24.99
C ASP A 330 -8.03 -16.57 24.92
N ASN A 331 -8.64 -16.36 23.76
CA ASN A 331 -10.07 -16.59 23.49
C ASN A 331 -11.06 -15.73 24.31
N ALA A 332 -10.59 -14.83 25.16
CA ALA A 332 -11.42 -13.86 25.85
C ALA A 332 -11.51 -12.54 25.04
N PRO A 333 -12.69 -11.91 24.90
CA PRO A 333 -12.81 -10.60 24.26
C PRO A 333 -11.95 -9.55 24.96
N TRP A 334 -11.08 -8.89 24.19
CA TRP A 334 -10.15 -7.87 24.67
C TRP A 334 -10.53 -6.49 24.14
N LEU A 335 -10.59 -6.31 22.81
CA LEU A 335 -10.93 -5.04 22.17
C LEU A 335 -12.09 -5.22 21.20
N ARG A 336 -12.82 -4.13 20.94
CA ARG A 336 -13.69 -3.98 19.78
C ARG A 336 -13.17 -2.84 18.92
N ILE A 337 -13.13 -3.04 17.61
CA ILE A 337 -12.55 -2.07 16.67
C ILE A 337 -13.53 -1.75 15.55
N ALA A 338 -13.94 -0.48 15.49
CA ALA A 338 -14.75 0.07 14.42
C ALA A 338 -13.97 1.17 13.69
N THR A 339 -14.15 1.27 12.38
CA THR A 339 -13.42 2.19 11.51
C THR A 339 -14.36 2.77 10.47
N VAL A 340 -14.08 4.00 10.06
CA VAL A 340 -14.78 4.67 8.97
C VAL A 340 -13.73 5.39 8.15
N ASP A 341 -13.57 4.97 6.90
CA ASP A 341 -12.75 5.70 5.93
C ASP A 341 -13.64 6.53 5.00
N ARG A 342 -13.41 7.84 4.97
CA ARG A 342 -14.08 8.79 4.11
C ARG A 342 -13.08 9.35 3.11
N VAL A 343 -12.69 8.49 2.16
CA VAL A 343 -11.65 8.79 1.15
C VAL A 343 -11.84 10.13 0.44
N LYS A 344 -13.08 10.50 0.11
CA LYS A 344 -13.39 11.78 -0.56
C LYS A 344 -13.03 13.02 0.27
N PHE A 345 -13.01 12.89 1.60
CA PHE A 345 -12.69 13.97 2.52
C PHE A 345 -11.27 13.87 3.09
N GLY A 346 -10.54 12.78 2.81
CA GLY A 346 -9.21 12.57 3.38
C GLY A 346 -9.26 12.36 4.88
N VAL A 347 -10.23 11.57 5.37
CA VAL A 347 -10.42 11.32 6.80
C VAL A 347 -10.66 9.84 7.05
N THR A 348 -9.84 9.23 7.92
CA THR A 348 -10.11 7.92 8.50
C THR A 348 -10.29 8.07 9.99
N ALA A 349 -11.39 7.58 10.55
CA ALA A 349 -11.57 7.48 11.98
C ALA A 349 -11.55 6.02 12.41
N PHE A 350 -10.95 5.72 13.55
CA PHE A 350 -11.09 4.43 14.20
C PHE A 350 -11.33 4.60 15.69
N GLU A 351 -12.22 3.75 16.18
CA GLU A 351 -12.62 3.61 17.57
C GLU A 351 -12.20 2.22 18.03
N VAL A 352 -11.40 2.21 19.09
CA VAL A 352 -10.99 1.02 19.80
C VAL A 352 -11.63 1.08 21.18
N THR A 353 -12.43 0.09 21.52
CA THR A 353 -13.11 -0.01 22.81
C THR A 353 -12.47 -1.15 23.60
N GLY A 354 -11.93 -0.85 24.78
CA GLY A 354 -11.49 -1.88 25.73
C GLY A 354 -12.70 -2.58 26.34
N LEU A 355 -12.80 -3.91 26.12
CA LEU A 355 -13.95 -4.71 26.58
C LEU A 355 -13.78 -5.24 28.01
N ALA A 356 -12.53 -5.47 28.42
CA ALA A 356 -12.19 -5.86 29.79
C ALA A 356 -11.77 -4.65 30.64
N ASP A 357 -11.01 -3.71 30.06
CA ASP A 357 -10.56 -2.49 30.72
C ASP A 357 -10.91 -1.26 29.85
N PRO A 358 -11.84 -0.40 30.30
CA PRO A 358 -12.19 0.83 29.58
C PRO A 358 -11.00 1.77 29.33
N SER A 359 -9.93 1.69 30.13
CA SER A 359 -8.71 2.51 29.97
C SER A 359 -7.96 2.19 28.67
N GLU A 360 -8.19 1.02 28.08
CA GLU A 360 -7.66 0.62 26.77
C GLU A 360 -8.44 1.22 25.59
N SER A 361 -9.51 2.00 25.87
CA SER A 361 -10.31 2.62 24.81
C SER A 361 -9.62 3.85 24.22
N VAL A 362 -9.58 3.93 22.89
CA VAL A 362 -8.97 5.03 22.14
C VAL A 362 -9.85 5.37 20.94
N SER A 363 -10.11 6.66 20.73
CA SER A 363 -10.65 7.17 19.46
C SER A 363 -9.61 8.02 18.76
N ARG A 364 -9.33 7.73 17.49
CA ARG A 364 -8.36 8.48 16.69
C ARG A 364 -8.94 8.86 15.34
N VAL A 365 -8.66 10.08 14.93
CA VAL A 365 -8.98 10.60 13.60
C VAL A 365 -7.67 10.91 12.89
N LEU A 366 -7.48 10.30 11.72
CA LEU A 366 -6.41 10.60 10.79
C LEU A 366 -6.96 11.51 9.70
N ARG A 367 -6.36 12.70 9.57
CA ARG A 367 -6.57 13.57 8.42
C ARG A 367 -5.41 13.36 7.45
N TYR A 368 -5.71 13.26 6.16
CA TYR A 368 -4.72 13.08 5.12
C TYR A 368 -5.12 13.83 3.85
N ASP A 369 -4.15 14.11 2.99
CA ASP A 369 -4.45 14.58 1.64
C ASP A 369 -5.15 13.45 0.86
N ARG A 370 -6.43 13.64 0.53
CA ARG A 370 -7.26 12.64 -0.18
C ARG A 370 -6.70 12.16 -1.52
N LEU A 371 -5.73 12.86 -2.09
CA LEU A 371 -5.10 12.48 -3.33
C LEU A 371 -3.81 11.71 -3.09
N THR A 372 -3.02 12.03 -2.08
CA THR A 372 -1.69 11.42 -1.88
C THR A 372 -1.62 10.47 -0.68
N GLY A 373 -2.61 10.51 0.21
CA GLY A 373 -2.61 9.78 1.49
C GLY A 373 -1.64 10.34 2.53
N VAL A 374 -0.95 11.45 2.25
CA VAL A 374 -0.04 12.08 3.21
C VAL A 374 -0.84 12.61 4.40
N ILE A 375 -0.55 12.10 5.60
CA ILE A 375 -1.18 12.55 6.84
C ILE A 375 -0.88 14.04 7.07
N THR A 376 -1.94 14.81 7.28
CA THR A 376 -1.90 16.24 7.60
C THR A 376 -2.11 16.42 9.10
N ARG A 377 -1.37 17.34 9.71
CA ARG A 377 -1.48 17.65 11.15
C ARG A 377 -2.64 18.57 11.45
#